data_AF-A0A077X1Z0-F1
#
_entry.id   AF-A0A077X1Z0-F1
#
_cell.length_a   1.000
_cell.length_b   1.000
_cell.length_c   1.000
_cell.angle_alpha   90.00
_cell.angle_beta   90.00
_cell.angle_gamma   90.00
#
_symmetry.space_group_name_H-M   'P 1'
#
loop_
_entity.id
_entity.type
_entity.pdbx_description
1 polymer ?
#
loop_
_entity_poly.entity_id
_entity_poly.type
_entity_poly.pdbx_seq_one_letter_code
_entity_poly.pdbx_strand_id
1 'polypeptide(L)'
;MTATDPSKVENSQRLDNFLTQRPDAQELVDKNILKDPKVAPAIQQQRDELSKARIQDTLRHKIDHRPTREELVEHHILEPSMGEDFQKMQDSLKGKITERPDRETLVQQGILADKE
;
A
#
# COMPACT_ATOMS: atom_id res chain seq x y z
N MET A 1 -37.16 49.33 29.31
CA MET A 1 -36.27 49.28 28.13
C MET A 1 -34.98 48.60 28.59
N THR A 2 -34.80 47.32 28.25
CA THR A 2 -33.73 46.49 28.80
C THR A 2 -32.41 46.82 28.10
N ALA A 3 -31.48 47.45 28.80
CA ALA A 3 -30.13 47.68 28.33
C ALA A 3 -29.43 46.31 28.21
N THR A 4 -29.31 45.80 26.98
CA THR A 4 -28.52 44.60 26.69
C THR A 4 -27.05 44.96 26.88
N ASP A 5 -26.37 44.25 27.77
CA ASP A 5 -24.94 44.42 28.06
C ASP A 5 -24.11 44.36 26.75
N PRO A 6 -23.29 45.38 26.45
CA PRO A 6 -22.50 45.42 25.21
C PRO A 6 -21.55 44.23 25.05
N SER A 7 -21.02 43.67 26.15
CA SER A 7 -20.17 42.47 26.11
C SER A 7 -20.94 41.24 25.62
N LYS A 8 -22.24 41.16 25.93
CA LYS A 8 -23.11 40.07 25.49
C LYS A 8 -23.38 40.16 23.98
N VAL A 9 -23.49 41.37 23.44
CA VAL A 9 -23.68 41.61 22.00
C VAL A 9 -22.42 41.20 21.23
N GLU A 10 -21.24 41.61 21.69
CA GLU A 10 -19.97 41.23 21.06
C GLU A 10 -19.73 39.71 21.09
N ASN A 11 -20.06 39.06 22.22
CA ASN A 11 -19.96 37.61 22.33
C ASN A 11 -20.92 36.87 21.40
N SER A 12 -22.15 37.36 21.24
CA SER A 12 -23.09 36.83 20.25
C SER A 12 -22.54 36.95 18.83
N GLN A 13 -22.04 38.13 18.45
CA GLN A 13 -21.45 38.35 17.12
C GLN A 13 -20.26 37.42 16.84
N ARG A 14 -19.40 37.19 17.84
CA ARG A 14 -18.29 36.22 17.72
C ARG A 14 -18.80 34.80 17.55
N LEU A 15 -19.80 34.38 18.32
CA LEU A 15 -20.37 33.05 18.23
C LEU A 15 -21.00 32.80 16.84
N ASP A 16 -21.76 33.76 16.32
CA ASP A 16 -22.36 33.68 14.99
C ASP A 16 -21.29 33.50 13.90
N ASN A 17 -20.16 34.22 14.01
CA ASN A 17 -19.02 34.05 13.10
C ASN A 17 -18.40 32.65 13.19
N PHE A 18 -18.28 32.06 14.38
CA PHE A 18 -17.75 30.70 14.53
C PHE A 18 -18.73 29.62 14.03
N LEU A 19 -20.04 29.84 14.19
CA LEU A 19 -21.06 28.91 13.72
C LEU A 19 -21.14 28.88 12.20
N THR A 20 -20.97 30.02 11.52
CA THR A 20 -20.94 30.09 10.05
C THR A 20 -19.69 29.44 9.45
N GLN A 21 -18.57 29.44 10.16
CA GLN A 21 -17.31 28.80 9.75
C GLN A 21 -17.17 27.36 10.27
N ARG A 22 -18.23 26.79 10.85
CA ARG A 22 -18.19 25.46 11.46
C ARG A 22 -17.98 24.39 10.39
N PRO A 23 -16.96 23.51 10.52
CA PRO A 23 -16.77 22.37 9.63
C PRO A 23 -17.93 21.38 9.69
N ASP A 24 -18.17 20.67 8.60
CA ASP A 24 -19.16 19.59 8.56
C ASP A 24 -18.75 18.41 9.46
N ALA A 25 -19.72 17.66 9.97
CA ALA A 25 -19.46 16.51 10.82
C ALA A 25 -18.61 15.45 10.11
N GLN A 26 -18.82 15.22 8.81
CA GLN A 26 -18.05 14.27 8.02
C GLN A 26 -16.59 14.72 7.89
N GLU A 27 -16.34 16.01 7.67
CA GLU A 27 -14.98 16.55 7.59
C GLU A 27 -14.20 16.34 8.90
N LEU A 28 -14.87 16.47 10.04
CA LEU A 28 -14.27 16.20 11.35
C LEU A 28 -13.97 14.71 11.55
N VAL A 29 -14.78 13.81 10.99
CA VAL A 29 -14.53 12.36 11.01
C VAL A 29 -13.32 12.02 10.15
N ASP A 30 -13.25 12.56 8.94
CA ASP A 30 -12.14 12.31 8.01
C ASP A 30 -10.81 12.81 8.58
N LYS A 31 -10.84 13.96 9.27
CA LYS A 31 -9.70 14.50 10.03
C LYS A 31 -9.40 13.77 11.34
N ASN A 32 -10.14 12.71 11.66
CA ASN A 32 -10.02 11.93 12.90
C ASN A 32 -10.22 12.75 14.19
N ILE A 33 -10.92 13.89 14.10
CA ILE A 33 -11.28 14.73 15.26
C ILE A 33 -12.56 14.19 15.91
N LEU A 34 -13.60 13.95 15.10
CA LEU A 34 -14.84 13.34 15.54
C LEU A 34 -14.78 11.83 15.32
N LYS A 35 -15.11 11.06 16.36
CA LYS A 35 -15.26 9.60 16.21
C LYS A 35 -16.57 9.28 15.48
N ASP A 36 -16.62 8.10 14.87
CA ASP A 36 -17.78 7.64 14.08
C ASP A 36 -19.12 7.94 14.79
N PRO A 37 -19.96 8.83 14.20
CA PRO A 37 -21.20 9.28 14.84
C PRO A 37 -22.27 8.19 14.89
N LYS A 38 -22.09 7.07 14.19
CA LYS A 38 -23.03 5.93 14.22
C LYS A 38 -22.95 5.13 15.52
N VAL A 39 -21.83 5.23 16.24
CA VAL A 39 -21.58 4.46 17.46
C VAL A 39 -21.91 5.30 18.67
N ALA A 40 -22.71 4.72 19.57
CA ALA A 40 -23.12 5.39 20.80
C ALA A 40 -21.90 5.81 21.64
N PRO A 41 -21.84 7.05 22.17
CA PRO A 41 -20.66 7.57 22.89
C PRO A 41 -20.15 6.67 24.02
N ALA A 42 -21.06 6.00 24.73
CA ALA A 42 -20.74 5.12 25.85
C ALA A 42 -19.89 3.89 25.47
N ILE A 43 -19.96 3.42 24.22
CA ILE A 43 -19.28 2.20 23.77
C ILE A 43 -18.15 2.48 22.75
N GLN A 44 -17.95 3.74 22.36
CA GLN A 44 -16.93 4.12 21.37
C GLN A 44 -15.54 3.64 21.79
N GLN A 45 -15.18 3.85 23.06
CA GLN A 45 -13.88 3.43 23.59
C GLN A 45 -13.70 1.91 23.52
N GLN A 46 -14.68 1.12 23.99
CA GLN A 46 -14.60 -0.34 23.98
C GLN A 46 -14.48 -0.91 22.56
N ARG A 47 -15.21 -0.31 21.59
CA ARG A 47 -15.09 -0.66 20.18
C ARG A 47 -13.67 -0.40 19.65
N ASP A 48 -13.11 0.75 19.97
CA ASP A 48 -11.76 1.12 19.51
C ASP A 48 -10.69 0.22 20.14
N GLU A 49 -10.82 -0.13 21.43
CA GLU A 49 -9.96 -1.09 22.11
C GLU A 49 -10.04 -2.49 21.47
N LEU A 50 -11.24 -2.97 21.17
CA LEU A 50 -11.44 -4.24 20.48
C LEU A 50 -10.83 -4.23 19.08
N SER A 51 -11.01 -3.15 18.32
CA SER A 51 -10.42 -2.98 16.99
C SER A 51 -8.89 -3.04 17.07
N LYS A 52 -8.30 -2.33 18.04
CA LYS A 52 -6.86 -2.34 18.28
C LYS A 52 -6.35 -3.74 18.65
N ALA A 53 -7.04 -4.45 19.54
CA ALA A 53 -6.67 -5.81 19.93
C ALA A 53 -6.70 -6.77 18.73
N ARG A 54 -7.74 -6.70 17.89
CA ARG A 54 -7.83 -7.51 16.65
C ARG A 54 -6.68 -7.22 15.68
N ILE A 55 -6.34 -5.95 15.49
CA ILE A 55 -5.20 -5.55 14.65
C ILE A 55 -3.90 -6.08 15.25
N GLN A 56 -3.70 -5.94 16.56
CA GLN A 56 -2.52 -6.43 17.25
C GLN A 56 -2.34 -7.94 17.09
N ASP A 57 -3.38 -8.73 17.28
CA ASP A 57 -3.31 -10.19 17.11
C ASP A 57 -3.04 -10.57 15.65
N THR A 58 -3.70 -9.91 14.70
CA THR A 58 -3.48 -10.12 13.26
C THR A 58 -2.04 -9.79 12.87
N LEU A 59 -1.51 -8.67 13.35
CA LEU A 59 -0.13 -8.27 13.10
C LEU A 59 0.85 -9.24 13.72
N ARG A 60 0.62 -9.67 14.98
CA ARG A 60 1.47 -10.66 15.64
C ARG A 60 1.58 -11.93 14.81
N HIS A 61 0.45 -12.48 14.40
CA HIS A 61 0.42 -13.69 13.56
C HIS A 61 1.17 -13.50 12.23
N LYS A 62 0.98 -12.36 11.55
CA LYS A 62 1.66 -12.04 10.29
C LYS A 62 3.17 -11.84 10.44
N ILE A 63 3.62 -11.29 11.57
CA ILE A 63 5.04 -11.11 11.87
C ILE A 63 5.67 -12.46 12.17
N ASP A 64 5.00 -13.32 12.96
CA ASP A 64 5.49 -14.65 13.30
C ASP A 64 5.65 -15.55 12.06
N HIS A 65 4.78 -15.39 11.05
CA HIS A 65 4.80 -16.14 9.79
C HIS A 65 5.34 -15.31 8.62
N ARG A 66 6.18 -14.31 8.90
CA ARG A 66 6.72 -13.45 7.84
C ARG A 66 7.67 -14.27 6.95
N PRO A 67 7.40 -14.39 5.64
CA PRO A 67 8.28 -15.12 4.72
C PRO A 67 9.67 -14.49 4.67
N THR A 68 10.67 -15.34 4.52
CA THR A 68 12.06 -14.96 4.27
C THR A 68 12.21 -14.32 2.90
N ARG A 69 13.32 -13.60 2.69
CA ARG A 69 13.58 -12.98 1.40
C ARG A 69 13.75 -14.05 0.31
N GLU A 70 14.37 -15.16 0.67
CA GLU A 70 14.66 -16.29 -0.19
C GLU A 70 13.37 -16.93 -0.72
N GLU A 71 12.39 -17.20 0.16
CA GLU A 71 11.06 -17.67 -0.24
C GLU A 71 10.37 -16.68 -1.17
N LEU A 72 10.45 -15.38 -0.90
CA LEU A 72 9.86 -14.35 -1.78
C LEU A 72 10.52 -14.29 -3.16
N VAL A 73 11.82 -14.59 -3.27
CA VAL A 73 12.54 -14.70 -4.55
C VAL A 73 12.12 -15.98 -5.30
N GLU A 74 11.98 -17.10 -4.59
CA GLU A 74 11.50 -18.37 -5.16
C GLU A 74 10.08 -18.24 -5.72
N HIS A 75 9.21 -17.52 -5.01
CA HIS A 75 7.86 -17.21 -5.47
C HIS A 75 7.80 -16.10 -6.54
N HIS A 76 8.95 -15.60 -7.01
CA HIS A 76 9.05 -14.52 -8.01
C HIS A 76 8.31 -13.23 -7.60
N ILE A 77 8.20 -12.97 -6.29
CA ILE A 77 7.64 -11.72 -5.73
C ILE A 77 8.74 -10.66 -5.62
N LEU A 78 9.96 -11.09 -5.26
CA LEU A 78 11.15 -10.26 -5.24
C LEU A 78 12.11 -10.68 -6.34
N GLU A 79 12.71 -9.71 -7.01
CA GLU A 79 13.84 -9.98 -7.89
C GLU A 79 15.06 -10.40 -7.06
N PRO A 80 15.79 -11.44 -7.48
CA PRO A 80 17.12 -11.69 -6.95
C PRO A 80 18.00 -10.45 -7.18
N SER A 81 19.00 -10.21 -6.33
CA SER A 81 19.89 -9.05 -6.47
C SER A 81 20.77 -9.22 -7.72
N MET A 82 20.23 -8.87 -8.88
CA MET A 82 20.80 -9.18 -10.20
C MET A 82 21.44 -7.97 -10.87
N GLY A 83 21.87 -6.97 -10.11
CA GLY A 83 22.43 -5.73 -10.68
C GLY A 83 23.62 -5.98 -11.61
N GLU A 84 24.49 -6.94 -11.26
CA GLU A 84 25.67 -7.29 -12.06
C GLU A 84 25.52 -8.61 -12.82
N ASP A 85 24.76 -9.57 -12.29
CA ASP A 85 24.60 -10.90 -12.87
C ASP A 85 23.72 -10.90 -14.12
N PHE A 86 22.74 -9.99 -14.19
CA PHE A 86 21.85 -9.90 -15.34
C PHE A 86 22.59 -9.46 -16.61
N GLN A 87 23.47 -8.45 -16.50
CA GLN A 87 24.23 -7.98 -17.66
C GLN A 87 25.18 -9.06 -18.20
N LYS A 88 25.87 -9.77 -17.30
CA LYS A 88 26.72 -10.92 -17.67
C LYS A 88 25.91 -12.03 -18.34
N MET A 89 24.71 -12.32 -17.84
CA MET A 89 23.80 -13.28 -18.45
C MET A 89 23.37 -12.84 -19.86
N GLN A 90 23.06 -11.56 -20.05
CA GLN A 90 22.73 -10.99 -21.37
C GLN A 90 23.90 -11.11 -22.35
N ASP A 91 25.11 -10.74 -21.93
CA ASP A 91 26.31 -10.78 -22.78
C ASP A 91 26.65 -12.23 -23.18
N SER A 92 26.51 -13.17 -22.24
CA SER A 92 26.69 -14.61 -22.49
C SER A 92 25.65 -15.16 -23.47
N LEU A 93 24.37 -14.81 -23.29
CA LEU A 93 23.30 -15.21 -24.22
C LEU A 93 23.53 -14.61 -25.61
N LYS A 94 23.96 -13.36 -25.68
CA LYS A 94 24.29 -12.69 -26.94
C LYS A 94 25.40 -13.44 -27.69
N GLY A 95 26.47 -13.85 -27.00
CA GLY A 95 27.53 -14.69 -27.57
C GLY A 95 27.01 -16.03 -28.11
N LYS A 96 26.19 -16.74 -27.32
CA LYS A 96 25.59 -18.02 -27.75
C LYS A 96 24.65 -17.87 -28.95
N ILE A 97 23.95 -16.74 -29.06
CA ILE A 97 23.09 -16.44 -30.21
C ILE A 97 23.92 -16.13 -31.45
N THR A 98 25.06 -15.44 -31.31
CA THR A 98 25.96 -15.17 -32.45
C THR A 98 26.64 -16.44 -32.97
N GLU A 99 26.95 -17.40 -32.10
CA GLU A 99 27.54 -18.69 -32.46
C GLU A 99 26.50 -19.74 -32.88
N ARG A 100 25.25 -19.32 -33.10
CA ARG A 100 24.18 -20.25 -33.45
C ARG A 100 24.48 -20.90 -34.82
N PRO A 101 24.57 -22.24 -34.89
CA PRO A 101 24.84 -22.94 -36.14
C PRO A 101 23.70 -22.76 -37.14
N ASP A 102 24.07 -22.58 -38.42
CA ASP A 102 23.12 -22.44 -39.51
C ASP A 102 22.38 -23.75 -39.78
N ARG A 103 21.16 -23.64 -40.33
CA ARG A 103 20.30 -24.80 -40.59
C ARG A 103 21.01 -25.88 -41.42
N GLU A 104 21.76 -25.50 -42.44
CA GLU A 104 22.49 -26.44 -43.29
C GLU A 104 23.51 -27.26 -42.49
N THR A 105 24.22 -26.63 -41.53
CA THR A 105 25.17 -27.34 -40.67
C THR A 105 24.48 -28.35 -39.76
N LEU A 106 23.27 -28.05 -39.29
CA LEU A 106 22.46 -28.97 -38.48
C LEU A 106 21.90 -30.14 -39.29
N VAL A 107 21.57 -29.92 -40.57
CA VAL A 107 21.19 -30.99 -41.50
C VAL A 107 22.39 -31.90 -41.77
N GLN A 108 23.56 -31.32 -42.04
CA GLN A 108 24.79 -32.09 -42.27
C GLN A 108 25.21 -32.93 -41.06
N GLN A 109 24.93 -32.44 -39.85
CA GLN A 109 25.15 -33.18 -38.59
C GLN A 109 24.06 -34.23 -38.31
N GLY A 110 23.05 -34.38 -39.17
CA GLY A 110 21.97 -35.35 -39.02
C GLY A 110 20.96 -35.01 -37.91
N ILE A 111 20.98 -33.77 -37.40
CA ILE A 111 20.06 -33.29 -36.36
C ILE A 111 18.72 -32.86 -36.99
N LEU A 112 18.78 -32.23 -38.17
CA LEU A 112 17.61 -31.83 -38.95
C LEU A 112 17.48 -32.69 -40.20
N ALA A 113 16.24 -33.00 -40.59
CA ALA A 113 15.98 -33.61 -41.89
C ALA A 113 16.21 -32.60 -43.02
N ASP A 114 16.80 -33.08 -44.11
CA ASP A 114 16.78 -32.36 -45.37
C ASP A 114 15.31 -32.17 -45.77
N LYS A 115 14.93 -30.91 -46.00
CA LYS A 115 13.57 -30.66 -46.51
C LYS A 115 13.57 -31.17 -47.95
N GLU A 116 12.59 -32.01 -48.26
CA GLU A 116 12.23 -32.37 -49.64
C GLU A 116 12.10 -31.14 -50.54
#